data_AF-A0A3P7TDL1-F1
#
_entry.id   AF-A0A3P7TDL1-F1
#
_cell.length_a   1.000
_cell.length_b   1.000
_cell.length_c   1.000
_cell.angle_alpha   90.00
_cell.angle_beta   90.00
_cell.angle_gamma   90.00
#
_symmetry.space_group_name_H-M   'P 1'
#
loop_
_entity.id
_entity.type
_entity.pdbx_description
1 polymer ?
#
loop_
_entity_poly.entity_id
_entity_poly.type
_entity_poly.pdbx_seq_one_letter_code
_entity_poly.pdbx_strand_id
1 'polypeptide(L)'
;MTELDENGARRQQIKVNFQGHTTPGDTKDNAPERLISGVDPFLFTRPTYKSLMVLFDNFHREAGKPEPRVSKQEDAQESLAFLTAVLQSKVMQEVYGFLNRKSKLVNYRVTSEEIQLYIGFQ
;
A
#
# COMPACT_ATOMS: atom_id res chain seq x y z
N MET A 1 5.72 9.89 -12.97
CA MET A 1 5.25 9.05 -11.84
C MET A 1 3.78 9.29 -11.55
N THR A 2 3.36 10.51 -11.14
CA THR A 2 1.94 10.82 -10.83
C THR A 2 0.97 10.57 -11.99
N GLU A 3 1.37 10.85 -13.22
CA GLU A 3 0.53 10.60 -14.41
C GLU A 3 0.37 9.11 -14.74
N LEU A 4 1.34 8.28 -14.34
CA LEU A 4 1.31 6.83 -14.52
C LEU A 4 0.50 6.13 -13.43
N ASP A 5 0.17 6.84 -12.35
CA ASP A 5 -0.57 6.28 -11.23
C ASP A 5 -2.06 6.19 -11.57
N GLU A 6 -2.41 5.06 -12.18
CA GLU A 6 -3.80 4.68 -12.48
C GLU A 6 -4.54 4.19 -11.23
N ASN A 7 -3.81 3.70 -10.23
CA ASN A 7 -4.39 3.24 -8.99
C ASN A 7 -4.66 4.38 -8.02
N GLY A 8 -3.94 5.50 -8.08
CA GLY A 8 -4.06 6.63 -7.16
C GLY A 8 -5.43 7.32 -7.13
N ALA A 9 -5.87 7.69 -5.94
CA ALA A 9 -7.13 8.41 -5.74
C ALA A 9 -7.14 9.77 -6.44
N ARG A 10 -8.23 10.10 -7.13
CA ARG A 10 -8.45 11.41 -7.76
C ARG A 10 -9.07 12.40 -6.76
N ARG A 11 -8.94 13.71 -7.04
CA ARG A 11 -9.34 14.81 -6.12
C ARG A 11 -10.75 14.70 -5.50
N GLN A 12 -11.70 14.05 -6.19
CA GLN A 12 -13.09 13.94 -5.71
C GLN A 12 -13.39 12.60 -5.02
N GLN A 13 -12.45 11.66 -5.04
CA GLN A 13 -12.62 10.32 -4.49
C GLN A 13 -12.31 10.24 -2.98
N ILE A 14 -11.74 11.30 -2.40
CA ILE A 14 -11.48 11.42 -0.96
C ILE A 14 -12.01 12.76 -0.49
N LYS A 15 -12.86 12.75 0.54
CA LYS A 15 -13.35 13.95 1.21
C LYS A 15 -12.55 14.13 2.51
N VAL A 16 -11.87 15.26 2.59
CA VAL A 16 -11.07 15.64 3.76
C VAL A 16 -11.77 16.76 4.51
N ASN A 17 -11.95 16.58 5.81
CA ASN A 17 -12.42 17.59 6.75
C ASN A 17 -11.21 18.12 7.53
N PHE A 18 -10.63 19.22 7.06
CA PHE A 18 -9.41 19.81 7.65
C PHE A 18 -9.64 20.44 9.03
N GLN A 19 -10.88 20.83 9.34
CA GLN A 19 -11.27 21.42 10.63
C GLN A 19 -10.45 22.68 10.97
N GLY A 20 -10.24 22.99 12.26
CA GLY A 20 -9.54 24.18 12.72
C GLY A 20 -8.03 23.99 12.85
N HIS A 21 -7.28 25.09 12.72
CA HIS A 21 -5.85 25.12 13.03
C HIS A 21 -5.61 25.08 14.54
N THR A 22 -4.46 24.55 14.93
CA THR A 22 -3.94 24.64 16.31
C THR A 22 -2.65 25.44 16.32
N THR A 23 -2.43 26.16 17.41
CA THR A 23 -1.20 26.88 17.74
C THR A 23 -0.60 26.32 19.04
N PRO A 24 0.74 26.42 19.23
CA PRO A 24 1.34 25.99 20.49
C PRO A 24 0.71 26.74 21.67
N GLY A 25 0.09 25.99 22.59
CA GLY A 25 -0.63 26.54 23.74
C GLY A 25 -2.15 26.38 23.68
N ASP A 26 -2.70 25.97 22.53
CA ASP A 26 -4.12 25.63 22.44
C ASP A 26 -4.44 24.39 23.30
N THR A 27 -5.39 24.55 24.23
CA THR A 27 -5.86 23.48 25.12
C THR A 27 -7.20 22.91 24.68
N LYS A 28 -7.85 23.52 23.69
CA LYS A 28 -9.13 23.10 23.14
C LYS A 28 -8.90 22.29 21.86
N ASP A 29 -9.64 21.21 21.72
CA ASP A 29 -9.68 20.45 20.48
C ASP A 29 -10.39 21.26 19.37
N ASN A 30 -9.64 21.63 18.35
CA ASN A 30 -10.13 22.36 17.16
C ASN A 30 -10.44 21.41 15.99
N ALA A 31 -10.31 20.10 16.18
CA ALA A 31 -10.56 19.07 15.18
C ALA A 31 -11.33 17.84 15.73
N PRO A 32 -12.53 18.03 16.33
CA PRO A 32 -13.28 16.96 16.99
C PRO A 32 -13.84 15.86 16.06
N GLU A 33 -13.96 16.14 14.76
CA GLU A 33 -14.50 15.24 13.75
C GLU A 33 -13.40 14.41 13.06
N ARG A 34 -13.81 13.43 12.26
CA ARG A 34 -12.85 12.62 11.47
C ARG A 34 -12.24 13.43 10.33
N LEU A 35 -10.91 13.34 10.17
CA LEU A 35 -10.17 13.96 9.06
C LEU A 35 -10.65 13.46 7.70
N ILE A 36 -10.90 12.16 7.56
CA ILE A 36 -11.48 11.58 6.34
C ILE A 36 -12.98 11.44 6.56
N SER A 37 -13.76 12.29 5.91
CA SER A 37 -15.23 12.33 6.01
C SER A 37 -15.92 11.50 4.93
N GLY A 38 -15.19 11.00 3.94
CA GLY A 38 -15.70 10.08 2.94
C GLY A 38 -14.62 9.59 1.98
N VAL A 39 -14.81 8.37 1.49
CA VAL A 39 -13.95 7.74 0.48
C VAL A 39 -14.85 7.08 -0.55
N ASP A 40 -14.52 7.25 -1.83
CA ASP A 40 -15.16 6.52 -2.93
C ASP A 40 -14.87 5.01 -2.78
N PRO A 41 -15.90 4.17 -2.57
CA PRO A 41 -15.69 2.73 -2.36
C PRO A 41 -15.01 2.03 -3.54
N PHE A 42 -15.10 2.58 -4.75
CA PHE A 42 -14.44 2.03 -5.93
C PHE A 42 -12.91 2.05 -5.82
N LEU A 43 -12.33 2.90 -4.97
CA LEU A 43 -10.90 2.86 -4.69
C LEU A 43 -10.47 1.52 -4.10
N PHE A 44 -11.31 0.91 -3.26
CA PHE A 44 -11.00 -0.36 -2.58
C PHE A 44 -11.07 -1.57 -3.50
N THR A 45 -11.63 -1.43 -4.71
CA THR A 45 -11.62 -2.49 -5.72
C THR A 45 -10.36 -2.48 -6.58
N ARG A 46 -9.57 -1.40 -6.54
CA ARG A 46 -8.33 -1.29 -7.30
C ARG A 46 -7.30 -2.29 -6.78
N PRO A 47 -6.53 -2.97 -7.66
CA PRO A 47 -5.70 -4.10 -7.25
C PRO A 47 -4.75 -3.80 -6.09
N THR A 48 -4.07 -2.65 -6.10
CA THR A 48 -3.10 -2.27 -5.08
C THR A 48 -3.75 -1.91 -3.74
N TYR A 49 -4.90 -1.23 -3.74
CA TYR A 49 -5.64 -0.94 -2.50
C TYR A 49 -6.23 -2.22 -1.90
N LYS A 50 -6.83 -3.06 -2.75
CA LYS A 50 -7.45 -4.31 -2.32
C LYS A 50 -6.45 -5.22 -1.63
N SER A 51 -5.30 -5.49 -2.26
CA SER A 51 -4.28 -6.36 -1.68
C SER A 51 -3.59 -5.73 -0.47
N LEU A 52 -3.40 -4.41 -0.46
CA LEU A 52 -2.88 -3.70 0.71
C LEU A 52 -3.82 -3.83 1.92
N MET A 53 -5.13 -3.69 1.71
CA MET A 53 -6.12 -3.81 2.79
C MET A 53 -6.15 -5.21 3.39
N VAL A 54 -6.07 -6.24 2.54
CA VAL A 54 -5.96 -7.64 2.98
C VAL A 54 -4.72 -7.82 3.85
N LEU A 55 -3.54 -7.44 3.33
CA LEU A 55 -2.28 -7.54 4.06
C LEU A 55 -2.30 -6.75 5.39
N PHE A 56 -2.92 -5.56 5.41
CA PHE A 56 -2.98 -4.74 6.62
C PHE A 56 -3.92 -5.29 7.69
N ASP A 57 -4.85 -6.18 7.35
CA ASP A 57 -5.69 -6.83 8.36
C ASP A 57 -4.92 -7.87 9.20
N ASN A 58 -3.72 -8.27 8.76
CA ASN A 58 -2.81 -9.11 9.54
C ASN A 58 -2.24 -8.42 10.77
N PHE A 59 -2.37 -7.11 10.87
CA PHE A 59 -1.77 -6.31 11.92
C PHE A 59 -2.81 -5.79 12.92
N HIS A 60 -2.37 -5.48 14.14
CA HIS A 60 -3.26 -4.88 15.13
C HIS A 60 -3.24 -3.36 14.95
N ARG A 61 -4.42 -2.74 14.84
CA ARG A 61 -4.52 -1.27 14.78
C ARG A 61 -4.04 -0.59 16.06
N GLU A 62 -4.10 -1.31 17.18
CA GLU A 62 -3.65 -0.83 18.49
C GLU A 62 -2.16 -1.14 18.68
N ALA A 63 -1.39 -0.15 19.10
CA ALA A 63 -0.01 -0.35 19.51
C ALA A 63 0.09 -1.20 20.78
N GLY A 64 1.23 -1.89 20.96
CA GLY A 64 1.53 -2.66 22.17
C GLY A 64 1.03 -4.11 22.18
N LYS A 65 0.45 -4.58 21.07
CA LYS A 65 0.12 -6.00 20.86
C LYS A 65 1.19 -6.66 19.98
N PRO A 66 1.59 -7.91 20.26
CA PRO A 66 2.48 -8.66 19.36
C PRO A 66 1.83 -8.88 17.99
N GLU A 67 2.63 -8.75 16.93
CA GLU A 67 2.24 -8.96 15.53
C GLU A 67 3.07 -10.10 14.92
N PRO A 68 2.60 -10.80 13.86
CA PRO A 68 1.29 -10.65 13.18
C PRO A 68 0.14 -11.44 13.85
N ARG A 69 -1.11 -11.10 13.48
CA ARG A 69 -2.36 -11.77 13.90
C ARG A 69 -2.60 -13.12 13.23
N VAL A 70 -1.90 -13.38 12.13
CA VAL A 70 -2.11 -14.53 11.24
C VAL A 70 -0.89 -15.44 11.19
N SER A 71 -1.04 -16.58 10.51
CA SER A 71 0.07 -17.51 10.29
C SER A 71 1.15 -16.92 9.35
N LYS A 72 2.38 -17.42 9.45
CA LYS A 72 3.47 -17.04 8.53
C LYS A 72 3.15 -17.34 7.06
N GLN A 73 2.39 -18.41 6.81
CA GLN A 73 2.01 -18.81 5.46
C GLN A 73 1.03 -17.82 4.84
N GLU A 74 0.01 -17.41 5.60
CA GLU A 74 -0.98 -16.41 5.20
C GLU A 74 -0.31 -15.05 4.95
N ASP A 75 0.53 -14.59 5.88
CA ASP A 75 1.29 -13.35 5.72
C ASP A 75 2.17 -13.36 4.47
N ALA A 76 2.85 -14.48 4.18
CA ALA A 76 3.67 -14.63 2.97
C ALA A 76 2.83 -14.59 1.68
N GLN A 77 1.68 -15.27 1.66
CA GLN A 77 0.78 -15.30 0.50
C GLN A 77 0.20 -13.91 0.21
N GLU A 78 -0.24 -13.19 1.24
CA GLU A 78 -0.81 -11.85 1.09
C GLU A 78 0.24 -10.80 0.76
N SER A 79 1.44 -10.90 1.36
CA SER A 79 2.59 -10.08 1.00
C SER A 79 2.95 -10.22 -0.47
N LEU A 80 2.98 -11.46 -0.98
CA LEU A 80 3.21 -11.72 -2.39
C LEU A 80 2.09 -11.14 -3.26
N ALA A 81 0.83 -11.31 -2.88
CA ALA A 81 -0.29 -10.78 -3.64
C ALA A 81 -0.21 -9.25 -3.75
N PHE A 82 0.16 -8.57 -2.66
CA PHE A 82 0.40 -7.13 -2.65
C PHE A 82 1.58 -6.73 -3.54
N LEU A 83 2.75 -7.38 -3.37
CA LEU A 83 3.94 -7.09 -4.17
C LEU A 83 3.67 -7.31 -5.67
N THR A 84 2.95 -8.38 -6.03
CA THR A 84 2.57 -8.66 -7.41
C THR A 84 1.70 -7.53 -7.98
N ALA A 85 0.67 -7.10 -7.26
CA ALA A 85 -0.20 -6.00 -7.70
C ALA A 85 0.58 -4.68 -7.86
N VAL A 86 1.50 -4.39 -6.96
CA VAL A 86 2.36 -3.21 -7.00
C VAL A 86 3.31 -3.26 -8.20
N LEU A 87 4.01 -4.37 -8.42
CA LEU A 87 4.95 -4.56 -9.53
C LEU A 87 4.27 -4.53 -10.91
N GLN A 88 3.01 -4.96 -10.99
CA GLN A 88 2.21 -4.88 -12.21
C GLN A 88 1.77 -3.46 -12.56
N SER A 89 1.81 -2.50 -11.62
CA SER A 89 1.42 -1.12 -11.89
C SER A 89 2.39 -0.41 -12.83
N LYS A 90 1.87 0.48 -13.68
CA LYS A 90 2.70 1.29 -14.60
C LYS A 90 3.77 2.11 -13.88
N VAL A 91 3.45 2.61 -12.69
CA VAL A 91 4.39 3.34 -11.83
C VAL A 91 5.60 2.48 -11.52
N MET A 92 5.40 1.23 -11.06
CA MET A 92 6.53 0.35 -10.74
C MET A 92 7.26 -0.18 -11.95
N GLN A 93 6.58 -0.37 -13.07
CA GLN A 93 7.26 -0.70 -14.34
C GLN A 93 8.23 0.42 -14.76
N GLU A 94 7.84 1.70 -14.60
CA GLU A 94 8.74 2.82 -14.86
C GLU A 94 9.89 2.89 -13.86
N VAL A 95 9.64 2.65 -12.56
CA VAL A 95 10.72 2.55 -11.55
C VAL A 95 11.70 1.45 -11.92
N TYR A 96 11.20 0.26 -12.25
CA TYR A 96 12.01 -0.88 -12.63
C TYR A 96 12.87 -0.55 -13.86
N GLY A 97 12.26 0.02 -14.90
CA GLY A 97 12.97 0.49 -16.10
C GLY A 97 14.04 1.52 -15.77
N PHE A 98 13.73 2.50 -14.91
CA PHE A 98 14.69 3.51 -14.45
C PHE A 98 15.88 2.89 -13.71
N LEU A 99 15.62 1.97 -12.77
CA LEU A 99 16.67 1.32 -11.97
C LEU A 99 17.56 0.41 -12.83
N ASN A 100 16.97 -0.31 -13.80
CA ASN A 100 17.69 -1.14 -14.74
C ASN A 100 18.63 -0.30 -15.62
N ARG A 101 18.15 0.84 -16.14
CA ARG A 101 18.99 1.80 -16.91
C ARG A 101 20.16 2.35 -16.10
N LYS A 102 20.03 2.43 -14.77
CA LYS A 102 21.08 2.95 -13.87
C LYS A 102 22.00 1.85 -13.33
N SER A 103 21.86 0.60 -13.80
CA SER A 103 22.61 -0.58 -13.31
C SER A 103 22.55 -0.76 -11.79
N LYS A 104 21.49 -0.24 -11.15
CA LYS A 104 21.31 -0.33 -9.69
C LYS A 104 20.56 -1.61 -9.28
N LEU A 105 19.99 -2.32 -10.24
CA LEU A 105 19.58 -3.70 -10.05
C LEU A 105 20.78 -4.56 -10.45
N VAL A 106 21.46 -5.14 -9.46
CA VAL A 106 22.37 -6.26 -9.69
C VAL A 106 21.58 -7.31 -10.48
N ASN A 107 22.18 -7.92 -11.50
CA ASN A 107 21.59 -8.94 -12.40
C ASN A 107 20.99 -10.15 -11.63
N TYR A 108 19.88 -9.96 -10.92
CA TYR A 108 18.98 -11.03 -10.57
C TYR A 108 18.00 -11.14 -11.73
N ARG A 109 18.35 -11.99 -12.69
CA ARG A 109 17.35 -12.61 -13.54
C ARG A 109 16.53 -13.47 -12.59
N VAL A 110 15.39 -12.97 -12.16
CA VAL A 110 14.36 -13.84 -11.57
C VAL A 110 13.45 -14.19 -12.72
N THR A 111 13.56 -15.40 -13.24
CA THR A 111 12.63 -15.89 -14.27
C THR A 111 11.23 -16.02 -13.67
N SER A 112 10.19 -15.99 -14.51
CA SER A 112 8.80 -16.20 -14.08
C SER A 112 8.63 -17.52 -13.29
N GLU A 113 9.50 -18.49 -13.57
CA GLU A 113 9.61 -19.79 -12.90
C GLU A 113 10.30 -19.70 -11.54
N GLU A 114 11.32 -18.85 -11.39
CA GLU A 114 12.00 -18.62 -10.10
C GLU A 114 11.18 -17.79 -9.13
N ILE A 115 10.33 -16.89 -9.62
CA ILE A 115 9.30 -16.28 -8.77
C ILE A 115 8.45 -17.42 -8.22
N GLN A 116 7.79 -18.23 -9.06
CA GLN A 116 6.99 -19.38 -8.61
C GLN A 116 7.72 -20.34 -7.64
N LEU A 117 9.03 -20.55 -7.82
CA LEU A 117 9.85 -21.41 -6.95
C LEU A 117 10.19 -20.78 -5.58
N TYR A 118 10.35 -19.46 -5.49
CA TYR A 118 10.65 -18.77 -4.21
C TYR A 118 9.40 -18.47 -3.36
N ILE A 119 8.21 -18.55 -3.95
CA ILE A 119 6.90 -18.31 -3.29
C ILE A 119 6.05 -19.57 -3.11
N GLY A 120 6.44 -20.70 -3.71
CA GLY A 120 5.92 -22.01 -3.37
C GLY A 120 6.70 -22.62 -2.22
N PHE A 121 6.19 -22.46 -0.99
CA PHE A 121 6.67 -23.24 0.16
C PHE A 121 6.49 -24.74 -0.11
N GLN A 122 7.53 -25.54 0.20
CA GLN A 122 7.41 -26.97 0.48
C GLN A 122 6.47 -27.22 1.67
#